data_AF-X1UMG9-F1
#
_entry.id   AF-X1UMG9-F1
#
_cell.length_a   1.000
_cell.length_b   1.000
_cell.length_c   1.000
_cell.angle_alpha   90.00
_cell.angle_beta   90.00
_cell.angle_gamma   90.00
#
_symmetry.space_group_name_H-M   'P 1'
#
loop_
_entity.id
_entity.type
_entity.pdbx_description
1 polymer ?
#
loop_
_entity_poly.entity_id
_entity_poly.type
_entity_poly.pdbx_seq_one_letter_code
_entity_poly.pdbx_strand_id
1 'polypeptide(L)'
;VVFDLYQETRYELFSLIEPDRVVIDIFKSGEEAVISETLPAKSEEKLTPGSEITGKKVVIIDPGHGGKDPGAIGPTGLKESEVTLGIALYLEKLLKNAGIPTYLTRSKDEFVYLENRTNFANQKNGFVFVSLHANSVLNHRPSAEGIETFLLSSKYIGASARDVADRENRASRAHPEVDTDLALIIADLEESANIKYSFDFADIIQKKLVEYLKLENRGIKQAPFV
;
A
#
# COMPACT_ATOMS: atom_id res chain seq x y z
N VAL A 1 -22.85 -9.39 18.88
CA VAL A 1 -21.87 -10.47 19.13
C VAL A 1 -21.93 -10.76 20.61
N VAL A 2 -22.00 -12.04 21.01
CA VAL A 2 -21.95 -12.43 22.42
C VAL A 2 -20.61 -13.11 22.64
N PHE A 3 -19.80 -12.58 23.56
CA PHE A 3 -18.55 -13.18 23.97
C PHE A 3 -18.82 -13.96 25.25
N ASP A 4 -18.71 -15.28 25.18
CA ASP A 4 -18.74 -16.14 26.36
C ASP A 4 -17.32 -16.19 26.94
N LEU A 5 -17.13 -15.59 28.11
CA LEU A 5 -15.83 -15.46 28.74
C LEU A 5 -15.78 -16.34 29.99
N TYR A 6 -14.85 -17.30 30.00
CA TYR A 6 -14.68 -18.28 31.07
C TYR A 6 -14.10 -17.72 32.38
N GLN A 7 -13.84 -16.41 32.44
CA GLN A 7 -13.28 -15.72 33.60
C GLN A 7 -13.73 -14.25 33.64
N GLU A 8 -13.69 -13.63 34.81
CA GLU A 8 -14.04 -12.22 34.99
C GLU A 8 -12.97 -11.31 34.38
N THR A 9 -13.35 -10.53 33.36
CA THR A 9 -12.45 -9.64 32.61
C THR A 9 -12.90 -8.19 32.73
N ARG A 10 -11.96 -7.26 32.82
CA ARG A 10 -12.26 -5.84 32.57
C ARG A 10 -12.32 -5.63 31.07
N TYR A 11 -13.19 -4.75 30.59
CA TYR A 11 -13.19 -4.35 29.18
C TYR A 11 -13.39 -2.84 29.03
N GLU A 12 -12.92 -2.30 27.92
CA GLU A 12 -13.19 -0.93 27.48
C GLU A 12 -13.86 -0.95 26.11
N LEU A 13 -14.79 -0.04 25.89
CA LEU A 13 -15.59 0.02 24.67
C LEU A 13 -15.61 1.45 24.14
N PHE A 14 -15.20 1.62 22.89
CA PHE A 14 -15.21 2.91 22.22
C PHE A 14 -15.46 2.77 20.73
N SER A 15 -15.92 3.85 20.11
CA SER A 15 -16.28 3.86 18.69
C SER A 15 -15.32 4.73 17.89
N LEU A 16 -14.95 4.26 16.70
CA LEU A 16 -14.26 5.06 15.68
C LEU A 16 -15.26 5.32 14.56
N ILE A 17 -15.31 6.52 14.00
CA ILE A 17 -16.45 6.97 13.15
C ILE A 17 -16.07 6.98 11.65
N GLU A 18 -14.81 6.69 11.30
CA GLU A 18 -14.34 6.73 9.92
C GLU A 18 -13.33 5.61 9.62
N PRO A 19 -13.78 4.44 9.12
CA PRO A 19 -15.18 3.99 9.09
C PRO A 19 -15.73 3.71 10.50
N ASP A 20 -17.06 3.61 10.59
CA ASP A 20 -17.78 3.18 11.80
C ASP A 20 -17.25 1.82 12.32
N ARG A 21 -16.65 1.84 13.49
CA ARG A 21 -16.10 0.68 14.21
C ARG A 21 -16.52 0.77 15.67
N VAL A 22 -16.79 -0.37 16.28
CA VAL A 22 -16.88 -0.54 17.74
C VAL A 22 -15.68 -1.38 18.15
N VAL A 23 -14.80 -0.81 18.96
CA VAL A 23 -13.62 -1.48 19.51
C VAL A 23 -13.96 -1.94 20.93
N ILE A 24 -13.59 -3.18 21.24
CA ILE A 24 -13.79 -3.79 22.56
C ILE A 24 -12.43 -4.34 22.99
N ASP A 25 -11.78 -3.66 23.93
CA ASP A 25 -10.54 -4.14 24.54
C ASP A 25 -10.89 -5.00 25.75
N ILE A 26 -10.41 -6.25 25.81
CA ILE A 26 -10.68 -7.19 26.91
C ILE A 26 -9.37 -7.45 27.65
N PHE A 27 -9.33 -7.04 28.92
CA PHE A 27 -8.19 -7.18 29.81
C PHE A 27 -8.37 -8.39 30.73
N LYS A 28 -7.33 -9.23 30.80
CA LYS A 28 -7.24 -10.30 31.79
C LYS A 28 -7.01 -9.67 33.17
N SER A 29 -7.87 -10.00 34.13
CA SER A 29 -7.68 -9.57 35.52
C SER A 29 -6.52 -10.35 36.15
N GLY A 30 -5.43 -9.66 36.55
CA GLY A 30 -4.39 -10.24 37.40
C GLY A 30 -2.97 -10.38 36.84
N GLU A 31 -2.67 -9.88 35.63
CA GLU A 31 -1.27 -9.71 35.18
C GLU A 31 -1.03 -8.23 34.89
N GLU A 32 -0.54 -7.50 35.90
CA GLU A 32 0.09 -6.19 35.68
C GLU A 32 1.24 -6.37 34.68
N ALA A 33 1.23 -5.51 33.67
CA ALA A 33 2.04 -5.59 32.48
C ALA A 33 3.56 -5.52 32.74
N VAL A 34 4.31 -6.46 32.18
CA VAL A 34 5.76 -6.30 31.89
C VAL A 34 5.98 -5.90 30.42
N ILE A 35 4.93 -5.80 29.61
CA ILE A 35 5.02 -5.49 28.18
C ILE A 35 5.05 -3.98 27.89
N SER A 36 4.85 -3.13 28.90
CA SER A 36 4.78 -1.67 28.72
C SER A 36 6.15 -0.98 28.65
N GLU A 37 7.27 -1.68 28.90
CA GLU A 37 8.61 -1.06 28.95
C GLU A 37 9.53 -1.42 27.77
N THR A 38 9.17 -2.34 26.88
CA THR A 38 10.06 -2.76 25.77
C THR A 38 9.62 -2.32 24.38
N LEU A 39 8.42 -1.74 24.24
CA LEU A 39 8.05 -1.06 23.02
C LEU A 39 8.15 0.44 23.27
N PRO A 40 9.03 1.17 22.57
CA PRO A 40 8.97 2.62 22.65
C PRO A 40 7.57 3.00 22.20
N ALA A 41 6.79 3.64 23.08
CA ALA A 41 5.59 4.33 22.68
C ALA A 41 6.03 5.32 21.58
N LYS A 42 5.71 5.01 20.32
CA LYS A 42 5.77 6.00 19.27
C LYS A 42 4.77 7.04 19.74
N SER A 43 5.28 8.17 20.21
CA SER A 43 4.45 9.26 20.71
C SER A 43 3.35 9.47 19.69
N GLU A 44 2.10 9.39 20.14
CA GLU A 44 0.97 9.92 19.40
C GLU A 44 1.20 11.43 19.29
N GLU A 45 2.11 11.84 18.40
CA GLU A 45 2.06 13.17 17.84
C GLU A 45 0.77 13.18 17.02
N LYS A 46 -0.31 13.61 17.68
CA LYS A 46 -1.36 14.35 17.00
C LYS A 46 -0.65 15.43 16.21
N LEU A 47 -0.40 15.17 14.93
CA LEU A 47 0.08 16.16 13.99
C LEU A 47 -0.96 17.26 14.00
N THR A 48 -0.68 18.32 14.75
CA THR A 48 -1.46 19.55 14.72
C THR A 48 -1.42 20.06 13.28
N PRO A 49 -2.55 20.53 12.72
CA PRO A 49 -2.53 21.20 11.43
C PRO A 49 -1.59 22.41 11.54
N GLY A 50 -0.38 22.29 10.97
CA GLY A 50 0.70 23.28 11.14
C GLY A 50 2.01 22.75 11.72
N SER A 51 2.10 21.48 12.15
CA SER A 51 3.42 20.88 12.43
C SER A 51 4.20 20.76 11.11
N GLU A 52 5.29 21.52 10.97
CA GLU A 52 6.21 21.32 9.86
C GLU A 52 6.69 19.86 9.92
N ILE A 53 6.46 19.11 8.85
CA ILE A 53 7.01 17.76 8.70
C ILE A 53 8.54 17.92 8.63
N THR A 54 9.20 17.83 9.78
CA THR A 54 10.64 17.98 9.95
C THR A 54 11.35 16.68 9.58
N GLY A 55 11.28 16.33 8.31
CA GLY A 55 11.92 15.13 7.76
C GLY A 55 12.07 15.22 6.25
N LYS A 56 13.13 14.64 5.69
CA LYS A 56 13.26 14.50 4.25
C LYS A 56 12.11 13.62 3.74
N LYS A 57 11.23 14.18 2.92
CA LYS A 57 10.12 13.44 2.28
C LYS A 57 10.66 12.57 1.15
N VAL A 58 11.19 11.41 1.51
CA VAL A 58 11.72 10.44 0.55
C VAL A 58 10.57 9.81 -0.23
N VAL A 59 10.65 9.85 -1.56
CA VAL A 59 9.72 9.15 -2.44
C VAL A 59 10.35 7.84 -2.90
N ILE A 60 9.65 6.74 -2.72
CA ILE A 60 10.01 5.44 -3.26
C ILE A 60 9.11 5.17 -4.46
N ILE A 61 9.72 4.90 -5.62
CA ILE A 61 8.99 4.49 -6.81
C ILE A 61 9.31 3.02 -7.05
N ASP A 62 8.27 2.23 -7.24
CA ASP A 62 8.35 0.82 -7.48
C ASP A 62 7.85 0.48 -8.89
N PRO A 63 8.75 0.30 -9.87
CA PRO A 63 8.35 -0.19 -11.18
C PRO A 63 7.96 -1.67 -11.07
N GLY A 64 6.68 -1.99 -11.27
CA GLY A 64 6.13 -3.35 -11.21
C GLY A 64 6.87 -4.34 -12.11
N HIS A 65 6.85 -5.63 -11.74
CA HIS A 65 7.46 -6.75 -12.49
C HIS A 65 8.99 -6.61 -12.70
N GLY A 66 9.54 -7.24 -13.73
CA GLY A 66 10.95 -7.17 -14.17
C GLY A 66 11.61 -8.54 -14.33
N GLY A 67 12.61 -8.63 -15.22
CA GLY A 67 13.40 -9.83 -15.46
C GLY A 67 12.55 -11.03 -15.90
N LYS A 68 12.45 -12.04 -15.04
CA LYS A 68 11.66 -13.27 -15.31
C LYS A 68 10.15 -13.05 -15.30
N ASP A 69 9.68 -11.94 -14.75
CA ASP A 69 8.28 -11.56 -14.74
C ASP A 69 8.08 -10.37 -15.71
N PRO A 70 7.50 -10.58 -16.89
CA PRO A 70 7.26 -9.50 -17.84
C PRO A 70 6.07 -8.61 -17.46
N GLY A 71 5.21 -9.05 -16.54
CA GLY A 71 3.87 -8.51 -16.34
C GLY A 71 2.94 -8.77 -17.53
N ALA A 72 1.95 -7.91 -17.75
CA ALA A 72 1.10 -7.95 -18.93
C ALA A 72 1.92 -7.76 -20.22
N ILE A 73 1.53 -8.47 -21.28
CA ILE A 73 2.13 -8.34 -22.62
C ILE A 73 1.06 -7.82 -23.57
N GLY A 74 1.31 -6.65 -24.16
CA GLY A 74 0.41 -6.03 -25.12
C GLY A 74 0.44 -6.71 -26.50
N PRO A 75 -0.49 -6.36 -27.41
CA PRO A 75 -0.62 -6.97 -28.73
C PRO A 75 0.63 -6.86 -29.62
N THR A 76 1.47 -5.85 -29.38
CA THR A 76 2.72 -5.60 -30.11
C THR A 76 3.93 -6.33 -29.50
N GLY A 77 3.75 -7.05 -28.40
CA GLY A 77 4.84 -7.65 -27.61
C GLY A 77 5.45 -6.71 -26.57
N LEU A 78 4.94 -5.47 -26.45
CA LEU A 78 5.35 -4.54 -25.40
C LEU A 78 5.02 -5.10 -24.01
N LYS A 79 6.00 -5.15 -23.13
CA LYS A 79 5.85 -5.69 -21.77
C LYS A 79 5.56 -4.58 -20.78
N GLU A 80 4.70 -4.87 -19.81
CA GLU A 80 4.40 -3.99 -18.69
C GLU A 80 5.68 -3.60 -17.93
N SER A 81 6.56 -4.56 -17.64
CA SER A 81 7.86 -4.32 -16.99
C SER A 81 8.75 -3.27 -17.67
N GLU A 82 8.67 -3.15 -19.00
CA GLU A 82 9.42 -2.15 -19.78
C GLU A 82 8.77 -0.76 -19.66
N VAL A 83 7.43 -0.70 -19.73
CA VAL A 83 6.65 0.53 -19.56
C VAL A 83 6.83 1.12 -18.17
N THR A 84 6.68 0.30 -17.13
CA THR A 84 6.78 0.74 -15.73
C THR A 84 8.18 1.25 -15.41
N LEU A 85 9.23 0.57 -15.89
CA LEU A 85 10.61 1.02 -15.73
C LEU A 85 10.87 2.36 -16.44
N GLY A 86 10.38 2.52 -17.67
CA GLY A 86 10.53 3.77 -18.42
C GLY A 86 9.89 4.97 -17.71
N ILE A 87 8.66 4.79 -17.22
CA ILE A 87 7.95 5.82 -16.43
C ILE A 87 8.70 6.12 -15.14
N ALA A 88 9.15 5.09 -14.41
CA ALA A 88 9.84 5.26 -13.13
C ALA A 88 11.16 6.04 -13.27
N LEU A 89 11.99 5.72 -14.26
CA LEU A 89 13.24 6.43 -14.51
C LEU A 89 13.01 7.89 -14.87
N TYR A 90 11.98 8.17 -15.67
CA TYR A 90 11.61 9.54 -16.02
C TYR A 90 11.09 10.32 -14.81
N LEU A 91 10.22 9.72 -14.01
CA LEU A 91 9.67 10.32 -12.79
C LEU A 91 10.78 10.57 -11.75
N GLU A 92 11.69 9.62 -11.56
CA GLU A 92 12.84 9.77 -10.65
C GLU A 92 13.68 10.98 -11.03
N LYS A 93 13.97 11.16 -12.33
CA LYS A 93 14.72 12.31 -12.83
C LYS A 93 13.99 13.63 -12.54
N LEU A 94 12.68 13.69 -12.76
CA LEU A 94 11.89 14.90 -12.48
C LEU A 94 11.88 15.25 -10.99
N LEU A 95 11.69 14.27 -10.12
CA LEU A 95 11.66 14.48 -8.67
C LEU A 95 13.03 14.88 -8.12
N LYS A 96 14.11 14.22 -8.57
CA LYS A 96 15.48 14.59 -8.19
C LYS A 96 15.83 16.01 -8.65
N ASN A 97 15.43 16.40 -9.86
CA ASN A 97 15.62 17.76 -10.36
C ASN A 97 14.85 18.80 -9.53
N ALA A 98 13.73 18.42 -8.93
CA ALA A 98 12.96 19.25 -8.00
C ALA A 98 13.51 19.22 -6.56
N GLY A 99 14.65 18.57 -6.31
CA GLY A 99 15.26 18.47 -4.98
C GLY A 99 14.58 17.47 -4.04
N ILE A 100 13.70 16.61 -4.55
CA ILE A 100 13.00 15.59 -3.78
C ILE A 100 13.86 14.32 -3.75
N PRO A 101 14.26 13.81 -2.56
CA PRO A 101 14.97 12.54 -2.47
C PRO A 101 14.11 11.41 -3.02
N THR A 102 14.62 10.66 -4.01
CA THR A 102 13.86 9.60 -4.67
C THR A 102 14.73 8.37 -4.90
N TYR A 103 14.16 7.19 -4.64
CA TYR A 103 14.79 5.90 -4.86
C TYR A 103 13.85 4.96 -5.63
N LEU A 104 14.43 4.10 -6.47
CA LEU A 104 13.73 3.05 -7.18
C LEU A 104 13.96 1.69 -6.52
N THR A 105 12.94 0.84 -6.45
CA THR A 105 13.10 -0.57 -6.03
C THR A 105 13.92 -1.39 -7.05
N ARG A 106 13.86 -1.01 -8.33
CA ARG A 106 14.76 -1.46 -9.40
C ARG A 106 15.00 -0.34 -10.42
N SER A 107 16.21 -0.28 -10.99
CA SER A 107 16.58 0.71 -12.01
C SER A 107 16.95 0.09 -13.37
N LYS A 108 16.84 -1.23 -13.47
CA LYS A 108 17.10 -2.03 -14.67
C LYS A 108 16.05 -3.15 -14.79
N ASP A 109 16.16 -3.93 -15.87
CA ASP A 109 15.30 -5.09 -16.08
C ASP A 109 15.75 -6.26 -15.19
N GLU A 110 15.27 -6.27 -13.95
CA GLU A 110 15.53 -7.32 -12.97
C GLU A 110 14.28 -7.64 -12.14
N PHE A 111 14.16 -8.90 -11.72
CA PHE A 111 13.06 -9.33 -10.88
C PHE A 111 13.34 -9.01 -9.41
N VAL A 112 12.44 -8.26 -8.77
CA VAL A 112 12.46 -7.99 -7.33
C VAL A 112 11.20 -8.57 -6.69
N TYR A 113 11.38 -9.44 -5.70
CA TYR A 113 10.29 -10.02 -4.90
C TYR A 113 9.50 -8.92 -4.19
N LEU A 114 8.18 -9.11 -4.03
CA LEU A 114 7.30 -8.08 -3.46
C LEU A 114 7.74 -7.66 -2.04
N GLU A 115 8.08 -8.62 -1.18
CA GLU A 115 8.60 -8.34 0.16
C GLU A 115 9.90 -7.53 0.14
N ASN A 116 10.78 -7.76 -0.84
CA ASN A 116 12.01 -6.98 -0.97
C ASN A 116 11.74 -5.52 -1.37
N ARG A 117 10.64 -5.25 -2.07
CA ARG A 117 10.23 -3.89 -2.47
C ARG A 117 9.79 -3.09 -1.23
N THR A 118 8.97 -3.69 -0.37
CA THR A 118 8.48 -3.07 0.87
C THR A 118 9.60 -2.93 1.90
N ASN A 119 10.43 -3.97 2.08
CA ASN A 119 11.61 -3.93 2.94
C ASN A 119 12.59 -2.82 2.50
N PHE A 120 12.83 -2.67 1.19
CA PHE A 120 13.65 -1.59 0.67
C PHE A 120 13.05 -0.20 0.98
N ALA A 121 11.74 -0.02 0.81
CA ALA A 121 11.07 1.24 1.13
C ALA A 121 11.21 1.61 2.61
N ASN A 122 11.02 0.64 3.51
CA ASN A 122 11.18 0.79 4.95
C ASN A 122 12.63 1.16 5.32
N GLN A 123 13.62 0.47 4.75
CA GLN A 123 15.05 0.78 4.96
C GLN A 123 15.47 2.17 4.48
N LYS A 124 14.74 2.74 3.51
CA LYS A 124 14.98 4.11 3.01
C LYS A 124 14.16 5.18 3.74
N ASN A 125 13.39 4.79 4.76
CA ASN A 125 12.43 5.64 5.46
C ASN A 125 11.51 6.37 4.46
N GLY A 126 10.94 5.61 3.52
CA GLY A 126 10.04 6.14 2.50
C GLY A 126 8.85 6.86 3.11
N PHE A 127 8.65 8.13 2.75
CA PHE A 127 7.48 8.91 3.15
C PHE A 127 6.27 8.63 2.25
N VAL A 128 6.51 8.39 0.96
CA VAL A 128 5.51 7.94 -0.01
C VAL A 128 6.08 6.75 -0.79
N PHE A 129 5.26 5.73 -0.99
CA PHE A 129 5.55 4.60 -1.87
C PHE A 129 4.58 4.61 -3.05
N VAL A 130 5.10 4.65 -4.28
CA VAL A 130 4.30 4.65 -5.52
C VAL A 130 4.68 3.44 -6.35
N SER A 131 3.81 2.43 -6.41
CA SER A 131 3.96 1.32 -7.34
C SER A 131 3.31 1.65 -8.68
N LEU A 132 4.03 1.38 -9.77
CA LEU A 132 3.62 1.66 -11.14
C LEU A 132 3.34 0.35 -11.87
N HIS A 133 2.13 0.25 -12.43
CA HIS A 133 1.65 -0.91 -13.20
C HIS A 133 0.93 -0.43 -14.47
N ALA A 134 0.97 -1.24 -15.51
CA ALA A 134 0.27 -1.04 -16.77
C ALA A 134 -0.59 -2.29 -17.04
N ASN A 135 -1.71 -2.34 -16.33
CA ASN A 135 -2.40 -3.59 -16.11
C ASN A 135 -3.20 -4.09 -17.33
N SER A 136 -3.66 -5.34 -17.28
CA SER A 136 -4.49 -5.96 -18.31
C SER A 136 -5.82 -6.47 -17.76
N VAL A 137 -6.75 -6.79 -18.64
CA VAL A 137 -7.96 -7.55 -18.31
C VAL A 137 -8.02 -8.81 -19.14
N LEU A 138 -8.64 -9.86 -18.59
CA LEU A 138 -8.88 -11.10 -19.33
C LEU A 138 -9.81 -10.84 -20.54
N ASN A 139 -9.71 -11.71 -21.55
CA ASN A 139 -10.36 -11.64 -22.88
C ASN A 139 -11.89 -11.41 -22.89
N HIS A 140 -12.54 -11.38 -21.74
CA HIS A 140 -13.98 -11.15 -21.59
C HIS A 140 -14.34 -9.66 -21.54
N ARG A 141 -13.36 -8.74 -21.49
CA ARG A 141 -13.56 -7.27 -21.53
C ARG A 141 -12.50 -6.55 -22.39
N PRO A 142 -12.36 -6.86 -23.69
CA PRO A 142 -11.28 -6.33 -24.53
C PRO A 142 -11.30 -4.80 -24.73
N SER A 143 -12.40 -4.13 -24.36
CA SER A 143 -12.54 -2.67 -24.43
C SER A 143 -12.18 -1.94 -23.13
N ALA A 144 -11.68 -2.63 -22.09
CA ALA A 144 -11.35 -1.96 -20.84
C ALA A 144 -10.07 -1.13 -21.02
N GLU A 145 -10.22 0.18 -20.94
CA GLU A 145 -9.15 1.17 -20.95
C GLU A 145 -9.41 2.21 -19.86
N GLY A 146 -8.39 2.99 -19.50
CA GLY A 146 -8.53 4.03 -18.50
C GLY A 146 -7.44 4.01 -17.43
N ILE A 147 -7.66 4.82 -16.40
CA ILE A 147 -6.74 5.00 -15.28
C ILE A 147 -7.45 4.65 -13.99
N GLU A 148 -6.79 3.86 -13.16
CA GLU A 148 -7.22 3.48 -11.82
C GLU A 148 -6.06 3.62 -10.85
N THR A 149 -6.35 4.13 -9.67
CA THR A 149 -5.39 4.23 -8.57
C THR A 149 -5.83 3.30 -7.45
N PHE A 150 -4.90 2.53 -6.92
CA PHE A 150 -5.17 1.57 -5.86
C PHE A 150 -4.53 1.98 -4.55
N LEU A 151 -5.24 1.68 -3.47
CA LEU A 151 -4.79 1.79 -2.10
C LEU A 151 -4.66 0.39 -1.53
N LEU A 152 -3.61 0.17 -0.74
CA LEU A 152 -3.53 -1.03 0.08
C LEU A 152 -4.68 -1.01 1.07
N SER A 153 -5.46 -2.09 1.07
CA SER A 153 -6.36 -2.38 2.16
C SER A 153 -6.57 -3.87 2.36
N SER A 154 -6.74 -4.32 3.60
CA SER A 154 -7.26 -5.65 3.93
C SER A 154 -8.62 -5.95 3.28
N LYS A 155 -9.32 -4.93 2.76
CA LYS A 155 -10.62 -5.03 2.09
C LYS A 155 -10.53 -4.75 0.59
N TYR A 156 -11.44 -5.37 -0.15
CA TYR A 156 -11.67 -5.07 -1.56
C TYR A 156 -12.75 -4.00 -1.72
N ILE A 157 -12.44 -2.90 -2.40
CA ILE A 157 -13.41 -1.90 -2.85
C ILE A 157 -13.25 -1.70 -4.35
N GLY A 158 -14.30 -2.01 -5.11
CA GLY A 158 -14.35 -1.91 -6.57
C GLY A 158 -14.41 -3.29 -7.25
N ALA A 159 -15.30 -3.43 -8.24
CA ALA A 159 -15.61 -4.73 -8.85
C ALA A 159 -14.42 -5.46 -9.51
N SER A 160 -13.38 -4.75 -9.97
CA SER A 160 -12.17 -5.34 -10.53
C SER A 160 -10.99 -5.43 -9.55
N ALA A 161 -11.13 -4.92 -8.33
CA ALA A 161 -10.01 -4.79 -7.41
C ALA A 161 -9.43 -6.14 -7.00
N ARG A 162 -10.29 -7.16 -6.89
CA ARG A 162 -9.88 -8.52 -6.54
C ARG A 162 -9.02 -9.17 -7.60
N ASP A 163 -9.46 -9.15 -8.85
CA ASP A 163 -8.73 -9.79 -9.95
C ASP A 163 -7.36 -9.14 -10.16
N VAL A 164 -7.28 -7.81 -9.96
CA VAL A 164 -6.02 -7.06 -10.03
C VAL A 164 -5.07 -7.49 -8.92
N ALA A 165 -5.50 -7.43 -7.65
CA ALA A 165 -4.65 -7.84 -6.53
C ALA A 165 -4.24 -9.31 -6.62
N ASP A 166 -5.16 -10.23 -6.96
CA ASP A 166 -4.86 -11.65 -7.12
C ASP A 166 -3.84 -11.92 -8.24
N ARG A 167 -3.76 -11.07 -9.26
CA ARG A 167 -2.74 -11.16 -10.31
C ARG A 167 -1.40 -10.62 -9.82
N GLU A 168 -1.37 -9.41 -9.26
CA GLU A 168 -0.11 -8.80 -8.82
C GLU A 168 0.56 -9.65 -7.72
N ASN A 169 -0.24 -10.19 -6.79
CA ASN A 169 0.23 -11.02 -5.69
C ASN A 169 0.77 -12.40 -6.14
N ARG A 170 0.49 -12.86 -7.38
CA ARG A 170 1.07 -14.13 -7.89
C ARG A 170 2.58 -14.05 -8.06
N ALA A 171 3.12 -12.85 -8.30
CA ALA A 171 4.56 -12.63 -8.32
C ALA A 171 5.22 -12.94 -6.95
N SER A 172 4.44 -12.94 -5.86
CA SER A 172 4.90 -13.15 -4.48
C SER A 172 5.00 -14.61 -4.04
N ARG A 173 4.20 -15.54 -4.61
CA ARG A 173 3.94 -16.90 -4.08
C ARG A 173 5.13 -17.89 -4.14
N ALA A 174 6.36 -17.39 -4.22
CA ALA A 174 7.59 -18.18 -4.30
C ALA A 174 8.44 -18.15 -3.02
N HIS A 175 8.01 -17.48 -1.93
CA HIS A 175 8.70 -17.48 -0.63
C HIS A 175 7.80 -18.05 0.49
N PRO A 176 8.26 -19.06 1.26
CA PRO A 176 7.55 -19.54 2.44
C PRO A 176 8.01 -18.84 3.74
N GLU A 177 7.02 -18.63 4.62
CA GLU A 177 7.08 -18.39 6.07
C GLU A 177 7.59 -17.03 6.58
N VAL A 178 6.64 -16.21 7.08
CA VAL A 178 6.87 -15.21 8.12
C VAL A 178 5.75 -15.36 9.16
N ASP A 179 6.11 -15.37 10.44
CA ASP A 179 5.23 -15.52 11.61
C ASP A 179 4.12 -14.45 11.58
N THR A 180 2.89 -14.87 11.33
CA THR A 180 1.88 -14.03 10.65
C THR A 180 1.12 -13.10 11.58
N ASP A 181 0.80 -13.51 12.80
CA ASP A 181 -0.38 -12.95 13.47
C ASP A 181 -0.13 -11.57 14.10
N LEU A 182 1.02 -11.36 14.75
CA LEU A 182 1.39 -10.05 15.30
C LEU A 182 1.76 -9.05 14.19
N ALA A 183 2.45 -9.53 13.15
CA ALA A 183 2.78 -8.73 11.98
C ALA A 183 1.52 -8.26 11.25
N LEU A 184 0.48 -9.10 11.18
CA LEU A 184 -0.82 -8.74 10.60
C LEU A 184 -1.56 -7.68 11.43
N ILE A 185 -1.52 -7.75 12.76
CA ILE A 185 -2.15 -6.73 13.63
C ILE A 185 -1.44 -5.38 13.49
N ILE A 186 -0.10 -5.38 13.50
CA ILE A 186 0.68 -4.16 13.31
C ILE A 186 0.41 -3.58 11.91
N ALA A 187 0.37 -4.42 10.88
CA ALA A 187 0.05 -4.00 9.53
C ALA A 187 -1.36 -3.39 9.42
N ASP A 188 -2.37 -3.95 10.09
CA ASP A 188 -3.74 -3.41 10.10
C ASP A 188 -3.86 -2.06 10.83
N LEU A 189 -3.09 -1.89 11.92
CA LEU A 189 -2.97 -0.61 12.62
C LEU A 189 -2.25 0.44 11.78
N GLU A 190 -1.15 0.07 11.12
CA GLU A 190 -0.43 0.95 10.20
C GLU A 190 -1.28 1.31 8.97
N GLU A 191 -2.04 0.36 8.42
CA GLU A 191 -3.02 0.60 7.36
C GLU A 191 -4.06 1.62 7.85
N SER A 192 -4.69 1.36 9.00
CA SER A 192 -5.71 2.24 9.59
C SER A 192 -5.21 3.66 9.84
N ALA A 193 -3.95 3.81 10.27
CA ALA A 193 -3.36 5.12 10.52
C ALA A 193 -3.03 5.90 9.22
N ASN A 194 -2.69 5.18 8.15
CA ASN A 194 -2.21 5.79 6.90
C ASN A 194 -3.28 5.89 5.81
N ILE A 195 -4.41 5.18 5.92
CA ILE A 195 -5.40 5.07 4.84
C ILE A 195 -5.96 6.42 4.41
N LYS A 196 -6.14 7.37 5.33
CA LYS A 196 -6.58 8.72 5.00
C LYS A 196 -5.56 9.47 4.14
N TYR A 197 -4.29 9.43 4.51
CA TYR A 197 -3.21 10.09 3.74
C TYR A 197 -3.05 9.45 2.36
N SER A 198 -3.10 8.12 2.29
CA SER A 198 -3.04 7.39 1.04
C SER A 198 -4.24 7.76 0.14
N PHE A 199 -5.45 7.87 0.69
CA PHE A 199 -6.63 8.29 -0.05
C PHE A 199 -6.52 9.72 -0.58
N ASP A 200 -6.13 10.67 0.27
CA ASP A 200 -5.95 12.08 -0.13
C ASP A 200 -4.91 12.20 -1.27
N PHE A 201 -3.82 11.44 -1.18
CA PHE A 201 -2.80 11.39 -2.22
C PHE A 201 -3.30 10.74 -3.51
N ALA A 202 -4.00 9.60 -3.40
CA ALA A 202 -4.59 8.90 -4.55
C ALA A 202 -5.62 9.77 -5.29
N ASP A 203 -6.42 10.56 -4.57
CA ASP A 203 -7.39 11.49 -5.17
C ASP A 203 -6.71 12.58 -6.00
N ILE A 204 -5.62 13.16 -5.49
CA ILE A 204 -4.81 14.14 -6.23
C ILE A 204 -4.23 13.50 -7.50
N ILE A 205 -3.62 12.32 -7.37
CA ILE A 205 -3.00 11.61 -8.50
C ILE A 205 -4.05 11.23 -9.55
N GLN A 206 -5.16 10.62 -9.15
CA GLN A 206 -6.23 10.19 -10.05
C GLN A 206 -6.79 11.38 -10.83
N LYS A 207 -7.13 12.49 -10.15
CA LYS A 207 -7.65 13.70 -10.79
C LYS A 207 -6.67 14.26 -11.80
N LYS A 208 -5.39 14.36 -11.45
CA LYS A 208 -4.36 14.90 -12.35
C LYS A 208 -4.10 13.99 -13.54
N LEU A 209 -4.02 12.68 -13.34
CA LEU A 209 -3.84 11.74 -14.44
C LEU A 209 -5.01 11.79 -15.43
N VAL A 210 -6.25 11.85 -14.95
CA VAL A 210 -7.45 11.98 -15.79
C VAL A 210 -7.46 13.31 -16.55
N GLU A 211 -7.15 14.43 -15.87
CA GLU A 211 -7.08 15.77 -16.47
C GLU A 211 -6.07 15.82 -17.63
N TYR A 212 -4.87 15.27 -17.42
CA TYR A 212 -3.79 15.32 -18.40
C TYR A 212 -3.93 14.29 -19.53
N LEU A 213 -4.25 13.04 -19.20
CA LEU A 213 -4.25 11.94 -20.18
C LEU A 213 -5.59 11.82 -20.92
N LYS A 214 -6.66 12.41 -20.39
CA LYS A 214 -8.03 12.36 -20.96
C LYS A 214 -8.53 10.93 -21.21
N LEU A 215 -8.06 9.99 -20.40
CA LEU A 215 -8.50 8.59 -20.42
C LEU A 215 -9.71 8.39 -19.51
N GLU A 216 -10.43 7.26 -19.69
CA GLU A 216 -11.55 6.89 -18.83
C GLU A 216 -11.13 6.88 -17.35
N ASN A 217 -11.89 7.60 -16.51
CA ASN A 217 -11.67 7.60 -15.07
C ASN A 217 -12.32 6.35 -14.45
N ARG A 218 -11.49 5.39 -14.05
CA ARG A 218 -11.96 4.13 -13.41
C ARG A 218 -11.95 4.20 -11.89
N GLY A 219 -11.65 5.37 -11.33
CA GLY A 219 -11.73 5.69 -9.90
C GLY A 219 -10.61 5.09 -9.05
N ILE A 220 -10.65 5.48 -7.77
CA ILE A 220 -9.78 4.96 -6.72
C ILE A 220 -10.39 3.68 -6.17
N LYS A 221 -9.57 2.65 -5.96
CA LYS A 221 -9.97 1.33 -5.46
C LYS A 221 -9.11 0.91 -4.27
N GLN A 222 -9.60 -0.06 -3.51
CA GLN A 222 -8.85 -0.67 -2.40
C GLN A 222 -8.72 -2.16 -2.64
N ALA A 223 -7.54 -2.72 -2.40
CA ALA A 223 -7.31 -4.16 -2.48
C ALA A 223 -6.11 -4.59 -1.61
N PRO A 224 -6.06 -5.86 -1.17
CA PRO A 224 -4.96 -6.40 -0.39
C PRO A 224 -3.82 -6.80 -1.32
N PHE A 225 -2.98 -5.83 -1.67
CA PHE A 225 -1.69 -6.10 -2.29
C PHE A 225 -0.72 -6.62 -1.22
N VAL A 226 -0.03 -7.73 -1.47
CA VAL A 226 0.93 -8.33 -0.53
C VAL A 226 2.36 -8.28 -1.06
#